data_AF-A0A367LVL0-F1
#
_entry.id   AF-A0A367LVL0-F1
#
_cell.length_a   1.000
_cell.length_b   1.000
_cell.length_c   1.000
_cell.angle_alpha   90.00
_cell.angle_beta   90.00
_cell.angle_gamma   90.00
#
_symmetry.space_group_name_H-M   'P 1'
#
loop_
_entity.id
_entity.type
_entity.pdbx_description
1 polymer ?
#
loop_
_entity_poly.entity_id
_entity_poly.type
_entity_poly.pdbx_seq_one_letter_code
_entity_poly.pdbx_strand_id
1 'polypeptide(L)' 'MPRTPHLLAIQSHVVFGHAGNAAAVFPMQRIGINVWPLNTVQFSNH' A
#
# COMPACT_ATOMS: atom_id res chain seq x y z
N MET A 1 10.61 -23.31 5.21
CA MET A 1 9.79 -22.16 5.65
C MET A 1 9.39 -21.37 4.43
N PRO A 2 8.10 -21.05 4.20
CA PRO A 2 7.68 -20.18 3.10
C PRO A 2 8.33 -18.80 3.29
N ARG A 3 8.94 -18.24 2.25
CA ARG A 3 9.43 -16.85 2.30
C ARG A 3 8.23 -15.91 2.24
N THR A 4 8.22 -14.90 3.12
CA THR A 4 7.32 -13.75 3.00
C THR A 4 7.60 -13.04 1.68
N PRO A 5 6.63 -12.90 0.76
CA PRO A 5 6.85 -12.20 -0.50
C PRO A 5 7.08 -10.69 -0.25
N HIS A 6 7.90 -10.07 -1.11
CA HIS A 6 8.17 -8.64 -1.10
C HIS A 6 7.47 -7.97 -2.28
N LEU A 7 6.82 -6.82 -2.05
CA LEU A 7 6.07 -6.07 -3.07
C LEU A 7 6.40 -4.58 -3.02
N LEU A 8 6.86 -4.00 -4.13
CA LEU A 8 6.98 -2.55 -4.31
C LEU A 8 5.66 -2.00 -4.87
N ALA A 9 4.91 -1.26 -4.07
CA ALA A 9 3.61 -0.71 -4.44
C ALA A 9 3.74 0.74 -4.92
N ILE A 10 3.64 0.97 -6.22
CA ILE A 10 3.77 2.30 -6.85
C ILE A 10 2.38 2.82 -7.22
N GLN A 11 1.77 3.62 -6.32
CA GLN A 11 0.40 4.12 -6.47
C GLN A 11 0.24 5.49 -5.79
N SER A 12 -0.90 6.16 -6.01
CA SER A 12 -1.26 7.39 -5.29
C SER A 12 -1.54 7.13 -3.80
N HIS A 13 -1.59 8.18 -2.99
CA HIS A 13 -1.96 8.09 -1.57
C HIS A 13 -2.92 9.23 -1.18
N VAL A 14 -3.89 8.93 -0.30
CA VAL A 14 -4.82 9.92 0.27
C VAL A 14 -4.69 9.97 1.78
N VAL A 15 -4.80 11.16 2.38
CA VAL A 15 -4.80 11.32 3.85
C VAL A 15 -6.12 10.81 4.46
N PHE A 16 -7.24 11.06 3.78
CA PHE A 16 -8.56 10.61 4.20
C PHE A 16 -9.25 9.81 3.09
N GLY A 17 -9.82 8.65 3.45
CA GLY A 17 -10.45 7.71 2.52
C GLY A 17 -9.58 6.49 2.19
N HIS A 18 -10.07 5.65 1.27
CA HIS A 18 -9.43 4.40 0.89
C HIS A 18 -9.19 4.35 -0.63
N ALA A 19 -8.10 4.99 -1.07
CA ALA A 19 -7.65 4.95 -2.46
C ALA A 19 -6.12 4.81 -2.55
N GLY A 20 -5.63 4.15 -3.62
CA GLY A 20 -4.20 3.92 -3.83
C GLY A 20 -3.55 3.13 -2.69
N ASN A 21 -2.33 3.53 -2.29
CA ASN A 21 -1.58 2.89 -1.20
C ASN A 21 -2.32 2.94 0.15
N ALA A 22 -3.20 3.92 0.38
CA ALA A 22 -4.04 3.96 1.58
C ALA A 22 -5.09 2.83 1.63
N ALA A 23 -5.44 2.24 0.49
CA ALA A 23 -6.31 1.05 0.42
C ALA A 23 -5.54 -0.27 0.26
N ALA A 24 -4.39 -0.25 -0.43
CA ALA A 24 -3.67 -1.47 -0.80
C ALA A 24 -2.75 -2.02 0.29
N VAL A 25 -2.07 -1.15 1.05
CA VAL A 25 -0.98 -1.56 1.96
C VAL A 25 -1.49 -2.46 3.10
N PHE A 26 -2.57 -2.04 3.79
CA PHE A 26 -3.11 -2.78 4.93
C PHE A 26 -3.55 -4.21 4.60
N PRO A 27 -4.42 -4.47 3.59
CA PRO A 27 -4.85 -5.83 3.29
C PRO A 27 -3.69 -6.72 2.83
N MET A 28 -2.73 -6.18 2.06
CA MET A 28 -1.56 -6.93 1.62
C MET A 28 -0.66 -7.34 2.79
N GLN A 29 -0.41 -6.42 3.74
CA GLN A 29 0.30 -6.76 4.98
C GLN A 29 -0.47 -7.78 5.81
N ARG A 30 -1.80 -7.68 5.86
CA ARG A 30 -2.66 -8.59 6.62
C ARG A 30 -2.60 -10.05 6.13
N ILE A 31 -2.33 -10.27 4.84
CA ILE A 31 -2.15 -11.60 4.24
C ILE A 31 -0.68 -12.07 4.19
N GLY A 32 0.24 -11.33 4.84
CA GLY A 32 1.62 -11.75 4.98
C GLY A 32 2.55 -11.32 3.84
N ILE A 33 2.26 -10.21 3.16
CA ILE A 33 3.17 -9.60 2.17
C ILE A 33 3.98 -8.48 2.84
N ASN A 34 5.29 -8.45 2.61
CA ASN A 34 6.15 -7.33 2.98
C ASN A 34 6.06 -6.23 1.90
N VAL A 35 5.21 -5.23 2.15
CA VAL A 35 4.91 -4.15 1.20
C VAL A 35 5.81 -2.95 1.44
N TRP A 36 6.44 -2.46 0.38
CA TRP A 36 7.19 -1.21 0.33
C TRP A 36 6.41 -0.21 -0.53
N PRO A 37 5.68 0.74 0.09
CA PRO A 37 4.92 1.72 -0.67
C PRO A 37 5.83 2.83 -1.21
N LEU A 38 5.68 3.14 -2.50
CA LEU A 38 6.18 4.35 -3.16
C LEU A 38 4.97 5.18 -3.58
N ASN A 39 4.70 6.26 -2.85
CA ASN A 39 3.58 7.14 -3.13
C ASN A 39 3.92 8.05 -4.31
N THR A 40 3.20 7.92 -5.44
CA THR A 40 3.42 8.75 -6.63
C THR A 40 2.92 10.19 -6.44
N VAL A 41 1.86 10.35 -5.65
CA VAL A 41 1.25 11.63 -5.25
C VAL A 41 0.66 11.50 -3.85
N GLN A 42 0.50 12.63 -3.16
CA GLN A 42 -0.20 12.71 -1.87
C GLN A 42 -1.31 13.75 -1.95
N PHE A 43 -2.56 13.31 -1.84
CA PHE A 43 -3.75 14.17 -1.79
C PHE A 43 -4.38 14.17 -0.40
N SER A 44 -5.17 15.20 -0.09
CA SER A 44 -6.01 15.21 1.14
C SER A 44 -7.04 14.10 1.13
N ASN A 45 -7.65 13.87 -0.02
CA ASN A 45 -8.74 12.93 -0.27
C ASN A 45 -8.72 12.55 -1.77
N HIS A 46 -9.66 11.69 -2.13
CA HIS A 46 -10.03 11.43 -3.52
C HIS A 46 -11.38 12.10 -3.82
#